data_AF-A0A382TMG0-F1
#
_entry.id   AF-A0A382TMG0-F1
#
_cell.length_a   1.000
_cell.length_b   1.000
_cell.length_c   1.000
_cell.angle_alpha   90.00
_cell.angle_beta   90.00
_cell.angle_gamma   90.00
#
_symmetry.space_group_name_H-M   'P 1'
#
loop_
_entity.id
_entity.type
_entity.pdbx_description
1 polymer ?
#
loop_
_entity_poly.entity_id
_entity_poly.type
_entity_poly.pdbx_seq_one_letter_code
_entity_poly.pdbx_strand_id
1 'polypeptide(L)'
;MIGVARSTQRYVKVNKNDDGELRLAMIRLAKQYGRYGYRKIVHLLRIEGWTVNHKKIERLWREEGLQLPYRHKKRKRLYHKDSSVIRLRPQYPGHIWSVDFVHDKLSNGRSYKMLTVLDEYAREALCVAAKP
;
A
#
# COMPACT_ATOMS: atom_id res chain seq x y z
N MET A 1 -22.91 50.44 -13.18
CA MET A 1 -23.59 49.22 -12.70
C MET A 1 -22.68 48.03 -12.93
N ILE A 2 -22.42 47.25 -11.87
CA ILE A 2 -21.37 46.24 -11.74
C ILE A 2 -21.56 45.08 -12.73
N GLY A 3 -20.51 44.80 -13.53
CA GLY A 3 -20.44 43.78 -14.58
C GLY A 3 -20.35 42.33 -14.07
N VAL A 4 -21.37 41.89 -13.34
CA VAL A 4 -21.47 40.50 -12.88
C VAL A 4 -22.48 39.74 -13.75
N ALA A 5 -22.12 38.52 -14.14
CA ALA A 5 -22.98 37.65 -14.94
C ALA A 5 -24.31 37.35 -14.23
N ARG A 6 -25.43 37.41 -14.97
CA ARG A 6 -26.79 37.14 -14.46
C ARG A 6 -26.95 35.77 -13.80
N SER A 7 -26.14 34.79 -14.20
CA SER A 7 -26.11 33.44 -13.61
C SER A 7 -25.72 33.46 -12.13
N THR A 8 -24.80 34.34 -11.75
CA THR A 8 -24.33 34.48 -10.36
C THR A 8 -25.42 35.06 -9.46
N GLN A 9 -26.24 35.96 -9.99
CA GLN A 9 -27.38 36.57 -9.27
C GLN A 9 -28.57 35.62 -9.10
N ARG A 10 -28.69 34.59 -9.95
CA ARG A 10 -29.76 33.58 -9.89
C ARG A 10 -29.38 32.32 -9.11
N TYR A 11 -28.14 32.24 -8.61
CA TYR A 11 -27.70 31.09 -7.84
C TYR A 11 -28.37 31.10 -6.45
N VAL A 12 -29.41 30.28 -6.30
CA VAL A 12 -30.01 30.00 -5.00
C VAL A 12 -29.24 28.84 -4.38
N LYS A 13 -28.55 29.10 -3.26
CA LYS A 13 -27.87 28.06 -2.48
C LYS A 13 -28.93 27.11 -1.92
N VAL A 14 -29.08 25.94 -2.54
CA VAL A 14 -29.92 24.87 -2.00
C VAL A 14 -29.23 24.33 -0.75
N ASN A 15 -29.75 24.70 0.42
CA ASN A 15 -29.38 24.06 1.68
C ASN A 15 -29.92 22.62 1.67
N LYS A 16 -29.19 21.69 1.06
CA LYS A 16 -29.38 20.26 1.29
C LYS A 16 -28.80 19.95 2.66
N ASN A 17 -29.52 20.31 3.71
CA ASN A 17 -29.18 19.99 5.10
C ASN A 17 -29.50 18.52 5.45
N ASP A 18 -29.63 17.67 4.43
CA ASP A 18 -30.07 16.29 4.53
C ASP A 18 -28.92 15.31 4.25
N ASP A 19 -27.72 15.69 4.71
CA ASP A 19 -26.55 14.80 4.66
C ASP A 19 -26.61 13.76 5.78
N GLY A 20 -27.62 13.81 6.67
CA GLY A 20 -27.75 12.92 7.82
C GLY A 20 -27.89 11.45 7.43
N GLU A 21 -28.85 11.11 6.57
CA GLU A 21 -29.04 9.73 6.11
C GLU A 21 -27.83 9.22 5.33
N LEU A 22 -27.24 10.08 4.50
CA LEU A 22 -26.04 9.75 3.73
C LEU A 22 -24.83 9.49 4.64
N ARG A 23 -24.65 10.28 5.71
CA ARG A 23 -23.60 10.06 6.71
C ARG A 23 -23.81 8.73 7.43
N LEU A 24 -25.04 8.44 7.86
CA LEU A 24 -25.36 7.18 8.52
C LEU A 24 -25.08 5.97 7.62
N ALA A 25 -25.50 6.02 6.35
CA ALA A 25 -25.21 4.98 5.36
C ALA A 25 -23.70 4.81 5.12
N MET A 26 -22.97 5.93 4.96
CA MET A 26 -21.52 5.93 4.79
C MET A 26 -20.79 5.34 6.01
N ILE A 27 -21.17 5.71 7.23
CA ILE A 27 -20.59 5.19 8.48
C ILE A 27 -20.89 3.70 8.62
N ARG A 28 -22.11 3.26 8.30
CA ARG A 28 -22.48 1.83 8.29
C ARG A 28 -21.55 1.03 7.38
N LEU A 29 -21.37 1.48 6.14
CA LEU A 29 -20.49 0.82 5.17
C LEU A 29 -19.02 0.88 5.61
N ALA A 30 -18.56 1.99 6.19
CA ALA A 30 -17.20 2.13 6.70
C ALA A 30 -16.93 1.15 7.86
N LYS A 31 -17.90 0.98 8.78
CA LYS A 31 -17.82 0.01 9.88
C LYS A 31 -17.80 -1.43 9.37
N GLN A 32 -18.65 -1.75 8.38
CA GLN A 32 -18.69 -3.09 7.78
C GLN A 32 -17.41 -3.40 6.99
N TYR A 33 -16.85 -2.42 6.31
CA TYR A 33 -15.68 -2.57 5.43
C TYR A 33 -14.51 -1.67 5.86
N GLY A 34 -13.98 -1.86 7.08
CA GLY A 34 -12.99 -0.97 7.70
C GLY A 34 -11.65 -0.76 6.97
N ARG A 35 -11.38 -1.47 5.87
CA ARG A 35 -10.20 -1.25 5.00
C ARG A 35 -10.51 -0.44 3.75
N TYR A 36 -11.77 -0.10 3.50
CA TYR A 36 -12.20 0.60 2.29
C TYR A 36 -12.10 2.10 2.49
N GLY A 37 -11.51 2.78 1.51
CA GLY A 37 -11.50 4.24 1.45
C GLY A 37 -12.76 4.79 0.79
N TYR A 38 -12.93 6.11 0.85
CA TYR A 38 -14.09 6.83 0.33
C TYR A 38 -14.47 6.45 -1.11
N ARG A 39 -13.50 6.19 -2.00
CA ARG A 39 -13.77 5.77 -3.40
C ARG A 39 -14.53 4.44 -3.51
N LYS A 40 -14.19 3.45 -2.67
CA LYS A 40 -14.90 2.16 -2.64
C LYS A 40 -16.29 2.33 -2.03
N ILE A 41 -16.41 3.17 -1.00
CA ILE A 41 -17.68 3.47 -0.36
C ILE A 41 -18.64 4.21 -1.30
N VAL A 42 -18.14 5.16 -2.11
CA VAL A 42 -18.93 5.79 -3.18
C VAL A 42 -19.54 4.75 -4.12
N HIS A 43 -18.76 3.72 -4.48
CA HIS A 43 -19.25 2.67 -5.37
C HIS A 43 -20.34 1.82 -4.69
N LEU A 44 -20.14 1.44 -3.42
CA LEU A 44 -21.14 0.70 -2.65
C LEU A 44 -22.44 1.49 -2.46
N LEU A 45 -22.33 2.79 -2.14
CA LEU A 45 -23.49 3.67 -2.05
C LEU A 45 -24.26 3.75 -3.37
N ARG A 46 -23.57 3.78 -4.52
CA ARG A 46 -24.23 3.75 -5.84
C ARG A 46 -24.93 2.42 -6.12
N ILE A 47 -24.37 1.30 -5.68
CA ILE A 47 -25.02 -0.01 -5.78
C ILE A 47 -26.29 -0.03 -4.93
N GLU A 48 -26.28 0.62 -3.76
CA GLU A 48 -27.46 0.81 -2.91
C GLU A 48 -28.43 1.89 -3.44
N GLY A 49 -28.22 2.44 -4.65
CA GLY A 49 -29.14 3.38 -5.29
C GLY A 49 -28.87 4.87 -5.01
N TRP A 50 -27.83 5.22 -4.26
CA TRP A 50 -27.52 6.61 -3.95
C TRP A 50 -26.89 7.34 -5.14
N THR A 51 -27.49 8.45 -5.55
CA THR A 51 -26.96 9.34 -6.61
C THR A 51 -26.01 10.39 -6.01
N VAL A 52 -24.81 9.95 -5.60
CA VAL A 52 -23.83 10.80 -4.92
C VAL A 52 -22.56 11.08 -5.74
N ASN A 53 -22.09 12.33 -5.63
CA ASN A 53 -20.80 12.75 -6.16
C ASN A 53 -19.66 12.28 -5.24
N HIS A 54 -18.59 11.72 -5.81
CA HIS A 54 -17.41 11.31 -5.07
C HIS A 54 -16.77 12.45 -4.28
N LYS A 55 -16.82 13.70 -4.77
CA LYS A 55 -16.32 14.87 -4.03
C LYS A 55 -17.07 15.14 -2.74
N LYS A 56 -18.40 14.91 -2.75
CA LYS A 56 -19.26 15.07 -1.57
C LYS A 56 -18.91 14.02 -0.51
N ILE A 57 -18.78 12.76 -0.93
CA ILE A 57 -18.38 11.68 -0.03
C ILE A 57 -16.98 11.91 0.51
N GLU A 58 -16.02 12.35 -0.33
CA GLU A 58 -14.68 12.68 0.15
C GLU A 58 -14.69 13.75 1.24
N ARG A 59 -15.50 14.80 1.09
CA ARG A 59 -15.66 15.84 2.12
C ARG A 59 -16.24 15.26 3.41
N LEU A 60 -17.38 14.57 3.34
CA LEU A 60 -18.04 13.97 4.51
C LEU A 60 -17.13 12.94 5.20
N TRP A 61 -16.37 12.16 4.42
CA TRP A 61 -15.41 11.18 4.91
C TRP A 61 -14.30 11.82 5.76
N ARG A 62 -13.83 13.01 5.35
CA ARG A 62 -12.85 13.78 6.13
C ARG A 62 -13.46 14.38 7.38
N GLU A 63 -14.68 14.91 7.29
CA GLU A 63 -15.42 15.49 8.43
C GLU A 63 -15.74 14.44 9.50
N GLU A 64 -16.08 13.21 9.10
CA GLU A 64 -16.34 12.07 10.02
C GLU A 64 -15.06 11.40 10.55
N GLY A 65 -13.87 11.88 10.17
CA GLY A 65 -12.60 11.31 10.64
C GLY A 65 -12.35 9.88 10.16
N LEU A 66 -13.03 9.39 9.12
CA LEU A 66 -12.92 8.03 8.59
C LEU A 66 -11.64 7.80 7.77
N GLN A 67 -10.67 8.71 7.82
CA GLN A 67 -9.41 8.52 7.13
C GLN A 67 -8.74 7.26 7.62
N LEU A 68 -8.43 6.36 6.68
CA LEU A 68 -7.64 5.18 6.97
C LEU A 68 -6.31 5.67 7.57
N PRO A 69 -5.89 5.15 8.74
CA PRO A 69 -4.59 5.50 9.29
C PRO A 69 -3.54 5.24 8.21
N TYR A 70 -2.64 6.23 8.03
CA TYR A 70 -1.55 6.11 7.08
C TYR A 70 -0.92 4.74 7.28
N ARG A 71 -0.92 3.90 6.22
CA ARG A 71 -0.39 2.54 6.29
C ARG A 71 0.90 2.62 7.07
N HIS A 72 0.94 2.04 8.27
CA HIS A 72 2.18 1.96 9.01
C HIS A 72 3.18 1.40 8.03
N LYS A 73 4.25 2.17 7.73
CA LYS A 73 5.37 1.66 6.93
C LYS A 73 5.66 0.30 7.54
N LYS A 74 5.58 -0.77 6.74
CA LYS A 74 5.96 -2.12 7.22
C LYS A 74 7.22 -1.89 8.02
N ARG A 75 7.19 -2.14 9.34
CA ARG A 75 8.36 -1.94 10.19
C ARG A 75 9.49 -2.66 9.44
N LYS A 76 10.48 -1.91 8.96
CA LYS A 76 11.69 -2.53 8.39
C LYS A 76 12.12 -3.53 9.44
N ARG A 77 12.28 -4.79 9.03
CA ARG A 77 12.48 -5.94 9.90
C ARG A 77 13.50 -5.53 10.98
N LEU A 78 13.00 -5.18 12.17
CA LEU A 78 13.86 -5.08 13.34
C LEU A 78 14.36 -6.50 13.46
N TYR A 79 15.68 -6.67 13.51
CA TYR A 79 16.31 -7.97 13.72
C TYR A 79 15.79 -8.55 15.03
N HIS A 80 14.62 -9.19 14.99
CA HIS A 80 14.09 -9.99 16.06
C HIS A 80 14.94 -11.24 16.04
N LYS A 81 15.84 -11.35 17.02
CA LYS A 81 16.64 -12.56 17.25
C LYS A 81 15.77 -13.81 17.40
N ASP A 82 14.48 -13.64 17.75
CA ASP A 82 13.60 -14.73 18.15
C ASP A 82 12.36 -14.93 17.27
N SER A 83 12.20 -14.20 16.15
CA SER A 83 11.09 -14.46 15.22
C SER A 83 11.53 -14.57 13.77
N SER A 84 11.23 -15.75 13.20
CA SER A 84 11.43 -16.23 11.83
C SER A 84 12.80 -16.86 11.50
N VAL A 85 12.83 -18.20 11.61
CA VAL A 85 13.91 -19.14 11.27
C VAL A 85 15.10 -19.06 12.22
N ILE A 86 15.22 -20.04 13.12
CA ILE A 86 16.50 -20.34 13.77
C ILE A 86 17.46 -20.70 12.63
N ARG A 87 18.24 -19.73 12.14
CA ARG A 87 19.38 -20.06 11.29
C ARG A 87 20.33 -20.81 12.21
N LEU A 88 20.51 -22.10 11.97
CA LEU A 88 21.55 -22.90 12.61
C LEU A 88 22.85 -22.10 12.52
N ARG A 89 23.52 -21.86 13.65
CA ARG A 89 24.82 -21.18 13.62
C ARG A 89 25.86 -22.17 13.09
N PRO A 90 26.68 -21.79 12.10
CA PRO A 90 27.78 -22.63 11.66
C PRO A 90 28.77 -22.83 12.83
N GLN A 91 29.29 -24.04 13.01
CA GLN A 91 30.15 -24.39 14.15
C GLN A 91 31.56 -24.79 13.72
N TYR A 92 31.72 -25.25 12.48
CA TYR A 92 32.99 -25.65 11.86
C TYR A 92 32.94 -25.40 10.34
N PRO A 93 34.10 -25.31 9.65
CA PRO A 93 34.14 -25.18 8.18
C PRO A 93 33.42 -26.36 7.50
N GLY A 94 32.64 -26.10 6.47
CA GLY A 94 31.84 -27.10 5.77
C GLY A 94 30.50 -27.44 6.43
N HIS A 95 30.15 -26.82 7.57
CA HIS A 95 28.92 -27.13 8.29
C HIS A 95 27.66 -26.61 7.59
N ILE A 96 27.69 -25.38 7.09
CA ILE A 96 26.54 -24.71 6.46
C ILE A 96 27.04 -23.94 5.25
N TRP A 97 26.42 -24.21 4.10
CA TRP A 97 26.65 -23.47 2.87
C TRP A 97 25.48 -22.55 2.57
N SER A 98 25.78 -21.30 2.23
CA SER A 98 24.81 -20.42 1.60
C SER A 98 24.99 -20.44 0.10
N VAL A 99 23.85 -20.54 -0.57
CA VAL A 99 23.78 -20.59 -2.02
C VAL A 99 22.87 -19.47 -2.47
N ASP A 100 23.36 -18.60 -3.34
CA ASP A 100 22.61 -17.47 -3.88
C ASP A 100 22.83 -17.33 -5.39
N PHE A 101 21.92 -16.60 -6.04
CA PHE A 101 22.05 -16.21 -7.44
C PHE A 101 22.17 -14.70 -7.57
N VAL A 102 23.33 -14.25 -8.05
CA VAL A 102 23.56 -12.86 -8.40
C VAL A 102 23.23 -12.65 -9.88
N HIS A 103 22.42 -11.63 -10.18
CA HIS A 103 22.07 -11.27 -11.55
C HIS A 103 22.68 -9.92 -11.91
N ASP A 104 23.35 -9.84 -13.06
CA ASP A 104 24.04 -8.64 -13.52
C ASP A 104 24.03 -8.53 -15.04
N LYS A 105 24.52 -7.44 -15.61
CA LYS A 105 24.57 -7.17 -17.05
C LYS A 105 25.99 -6.84 -17.50
N LEU A 106 26.38 -7.41 -18.63
CA LEU A 106 27.62 -7.07 -19.32
C LEU A 106 27.51 -5.68 -19.97
N SER A 107 28.66 -5.11 -20.35
CA SER A 107 28.74 -3.82 -21.05
C SER A 107 27.95 -3.77 -22.36
N ASN A 108 27.74 -4.93 -23.00
CA ASN A 108 26.93 -5.09 -24.21
C ASN A 108 25.41 -5.24 -23.93
N GLY A 109 24.98 -5.13 -22.68
CA GLY A 109 23.58 -5.21 -22.27
C GLY A 109 23.03 -6.64 -22.07
N ARG A 110 23.81 -7.69 -22.37
CA ARG A 110 23.42 -9.09 -22.10
C ARG A 110 23.40 -9.33 -20.59
N SER A 111 22.25 -9.81 -20.10
CA SER A 111 22.10 -10.25 -18.71
C SER A 111 22.71 -11.61 -18.49
N TYR A 112 23.35 -11.81 -17.34
CA TYR A 112 23.87 -13.10 -16.91
C TYR A 112 23.53 -13.36 -15.44
N LYS A 113 23.58 -14.64 -15.05
CA LYS A 113 23.37 -15.07 -13.67
C LYS A 113 24.58 -15.86 -13.19
N MET A 114 24.98 -15.57 -11.96
CA MET A 114 26.06 -16.25 -11.25
C MET A 114 25.47 -17.00 -10.06
N LEU A 115 25.80 -18.27 -9.95
CA LEU A 115 25.63 -19.05 -8.73
C LEU A 115 26.82 -18.74 -7.81
N THR A 116 26.54 -18.32 -6.58
CA THR A 116 27.55 -18.17 -5.53
C THR A 116 27.29 -19.20 -4.43
N VAL A 117 28.33 -19.93 -4.06
CA VAL A 117 28.32 -20.88 -2.93
C VAL A 117 29.37 -20.42 -1.94
N LEU A 118 28.94 -20.09 -0.73
CA LEU A 118 29.79 -19.61 0.35
C LEU A 118 29.73 -20.57 1.54
N ASP A 119 30.85 -20.74 2.22
CA ASP A 119 30.88 -21.35 3.54
C ASP A 119 30.53 -20.29 4.60
N GLU A 120 29.48 -20.51 5.39
CA GLU A 120 29.02 -19.53 6.38
C GLU A 120 29.94 -19.45 7.61
N TYR A 121 30.73 -20.49 7.91
CA TYR A 121 31.68 -20.49 9.02
C TYR A 121 32.97 -19.73 8.64
N ALA A 122 33.64 -20.20 7.59
CA ALA A 122 34.93 -19.69 7.14
C ALA A 122 34.80 -18.36 6.39
N ARG A 123 33.59 -18.01 5.92
CA ARG A 123 33.32 -16.86 5.06
C ARG A 123 34.09 -16.92 3.73
N GLU A 124 34.36 -18.14 3.28
CA GLU A 124 35.08 -18.40 2.03
C GLU A 124 34.10 -18.68 0.89
N ALA A 125 34.49 -18.26 -0.31
CA ALA A 125 33.75 -18.58 -1.53
C ALA A 125 34.20 -19.95 -2.06
N LEU A 126 33.34 -20.95 -1.89
CA LEU A 126 33.59 -22.32 -2.35
C LEU A 126 33.41 -22.45 -3.86
N CYS A 127 32.45 -21.72 -4.43
CA CYS A 127 32.21 -21.73 -5.87
C CYS A 127 31.57 -20.42 -6.35
N VAL A 128 32.04 -19.93 -7.49
CA VAL A 128 31.34 -18.91 -8.28
C VAL A 128 31.25 -19.42 -9.71
N ALA A 129 30.03 -19.70 -10.17
CA ALA A 129 29.79 -20.22 -11.51
C ALA A 129 28.83 -19.29 -12.27
N ALA A 130 29.32 -18.71 -13.36
CA ALA A 130 28.49 -17.93 -14.27
C ALA A 130 28.07 -18.81 -15.45
N LYS A 131 26.79 -18.77 -15.81
CA LYS A 131 26.36 -19.22 -17.13
C LYS A 131 26.11 -17.98 -18.01
N PRO A 132 26.71 -17.92 -19.21
CA PRO A 132 26.55 -16.79 -20.12
C PRO A 132 25.12 -16.71 -20.67
#